data_AF-K9GUL2-F1
#
_entry.id   AF-K9GUL2-F1
#
_cell.length_a   1.000
_cell.length_b   1.000
_cell.length_c   1.000
_cell.angle_alpha   90.00
_cell.angle_beta   90.00
_cell.angle_gamma   90.00
#
_symmetry.space_group_name_H-M   'P 1'
#
loop_
_entity.id
_entity.type
_entity.pdbx_description
1 polymer ?
#
loop_
_entity_poly.entity_id
_entity_poly.type
_entity_poly.pdbx_seq_one_letter_code
_entity_poly.pdbx_strand_id
1 'polypeptide(L)'
;MDLIPSAFVERPLKIVVIGAGISGIQFAHDTTTSLSGVDLEIYDKNPSLGGTWYENRYPGCTCDVPSHTYQFNWAPNPSWSSLYPPAPEILKYLEDVVNRHNLRRFMTLNTQCVLAQWNEDSSKWKVVLCDVKSGEEKTVVADVFVYAVGRLNDYKFPKIAGQEKFRGIQVHTANWPAEITVNDKRVIVIGNGASAIQCVAALQPVVSQMINIARGPTWVLPHALAEDGTLQREYSTEQKNALQACPVRYYDFCISVEQRLAAGFMGLWRGTKSQAHFTSLAHSFMKSKITNPDLLKTLLPEFEAGCRRFTPGGPYLDALQKPNAGYVQDSISKLTEDSLITESGREYECDILVYATGFEPYQPRFLVTGRAGRSLNEDWDREGPCESYMAAMVAEFPNFFDKNDNGKVVVPWPGTVLHYYAATEIVRWEDFDLVYENPDDPYASFGNGVTVDGFVPNHFPWVHPPMNFRKPEKKVESAS
;
A
#
# COMPACT_ATOMS: atom_id res chain seq x y z
N MET A 1 52.44 1.43 -16.10
CA MET A 1 51.97 0.04 -16.09
C MET A 1 50.92 0.01 -15.01
N ASP A 2 49.66 0.13 -15.40
CA ASP A 2 48.57 0.29 -14.45
C ASP A 2 48.28 -1.07 -13.82
N LEU A 3 48.39 -1.14 -12.50
CA LEU A 3 48.09 -2.33 -11.72
C LEU A 3 46.57 -2.58 -11.79
N ILE A 4 46.16 -3.62 -12.53
CA ILE A 4 44.77 -4.09 -12.54
C ILE A 4 44.61 -5.04 -11.34
N PRO A 5 43.71 -4.74 -10.38
CA PRO A 5 43.43 -5.65 -9.27
C PRO A 5 42.94 -7.00 -9.84
N SER A 6 43.59 -8.10 -9.46
CA SER A 6 43.22 -9.45 -9.90
C SER A 6 42.18 -10.13 -9.00
N ALA A 7 41.81 -9.49 -7.89
CA ALA A 7 40.77 -9.92 -6.96
C ALA A 7 39.84 -8.75 -6.62
N PHE A 8 38.55 -9.03 -6.44
CA PHE A 8 37.48 -8.05 -6.14
C PHE A 8 37.26 -6.99 -7.22
N VAL A 9 37.40 -7.37 -8.51
CA VAL A 9 36.92 -6.52 -9.61
C VAL A 9 35.40 -6.42 -9.52
N GLU A 10 34.90 -5.21 -9.30
CA GLU A 10 33.46 -4.92 -9.29
C GLU A 10 32.87 -5.36 -10.63
N ARG A 11 31.97 -6.35 -10.57
CA ARG A 11 31.20 -6.77 -11.74
C ARG A 11 29.86 -6.04 -11.73
N PRO A 12 29.30 -5.69 -12.90
CA PRO A 12 27.96 -5.18 -12.96
C PRO A 12 26.95 -6.16 -12.36
N LEU A 13 26.03 -5.66 -11.52
CA LEU A 13 24.89 -6.39 -10.99
C LEU A 13 23.65 -6.12 -11.84
N LYS A 14 22.96 -7.17 -12.25
CA LYS A 14 21.66 -7.03 -12.93
C LYS A 14 20.53 -7.03 -11.90
N ILE A 15 19.75 -5.96 -11.88
CA ILE A 15 18.57 -5.82 -11.01
C ILE A 15 17.31 -5.79 -11.86
N VAL A 16 16.37 -6.67 -11.55
CA VAL A 16 15.04 -6.67 -12.16
C VAL A 16 14.02 -6.21 -11.12
N VAL A 17 13.28 -5.15 -11.46
CA VAL A 17 12.18 -4.61 -10.65
C VAL A 17 10.85 -4.90 -11.35
N ILE A 18 9.85 -5.41 -10.62
CA ILE A 18 8.50 -5.56 -11.17
C ILE A 18 7.58 -4.48 -10.58
N GLY A 19 7.14 -3.56 -11.42
CA GLY A 19 6.24 -2.45 -11.10
C GLY A 19 6.84 -1.08 -11.42
N ALA A 20 6.20 -0.32 -12.30
CA ALA A 20 6.54 1.06 -12.68
C ALA A 20 5.62 2.09 -11.99
N GLY A 21 5.16 1.77 -10.78
CA GLY A 21 4.51 2.73 -9.88
C GLY A 21 5.53 3.60 -9.12
N ILE A 22 5.05 4.33 -8.11
CA ILE A 22 5.89 5.23 -7.28
C ILE A 22 7.16 4.54 -6.76
N SER A 23 7.05 3.29 -6.30
CA SER A 23 8.20 2.52 -5.78
C SER A 23 9.25 2.21 -6.85
N GLY A 24 8.83 1.78 -8.05
CA GLY A 24 9.76 1.54 -9.16
C GLY A 24 10.41 2.83 -9.67
N ILE A 25 9.68 3.95 -9.65
CA ILE A 25 10.22 5.27 -10.01
C ILE A 25 11.28 5.71 -9.00
N GLN A 26 11.02 5.56 -7.69
CA GLN A 26 12.02 5.84 -6.65
C GLN A 26 13.27 4.98 -6.83
N PHE A 27 13.11 3.68 -7.04
CA PHE A 27 14.23 2.77 -7.23
C PHE A 27 15.07 3.13 -8.47
N ALA A 28 14.41 3.51 -9.58
CA ALA A 28 15.10 4.00 -10.76
C ALA A 28 15.91 5.27 -10.49
N HIS A 29 15.34 6.22 -9.73
CA HIS A 29 16.05 7.42 -9.32
C HIS A 29 17.30 7.07 -8.48
N ASP A 30 17.14 6.30 -7.42
CA ASP A 30 18.22 5.98 -6.49
C ASP A 30 19.33 5.18 -7.17
N THR A 31 18.97 4.33 -8.15
CA THR A 31 19.95 3.64 -8.98
C THR A 31 20.83 4.62 -9.78
N THR A 32 20.27 5.75 -10.24
CA THR A 32 21.03 6.75 -11.00
C THR A 32 21.84 7.71 -10.13
N THR A 33 21.49 7.87 -8.85
CA THR A 33 22.12 8.86 -7.97
C THR A 33 23.03 8.26 -6.90
N SER A 34 22.83 6.99 -6.57
CA SER A 34 23.41 6.38 -5.37
C SER A 34 24.04 5.01 -5.60
N LEU A 35 23.82 4.39 -6.77
CA LEU A 35 24.39 3.10 -7.11
C LEU A 35 25.33 3.21 -8.33
N SER A 36 26.41 2.43 -8.31
CA SER A 36 27.34 2.24 -9.43
C SER A 36 27.38 0.77 -9.82
N GLY A 37 27.78 0.47 -11.07
CA GLY A 37 27.95 -0.91 -11.50
C GLY A 37 26.64 -1.70 -11.55
N VAL A 38 25.52 -1.07 -11.93
CA VAL A 38 24.20 -1.72 -11.99
C VAL A 38 23.57 -1.63 -13.37
N ASP A 39 23.02 -2.76 -13.82
CA ASP A 39 22.14 -2.89 -14.99
C ASP A 39 20.69 -3.06 -14.49
N LEU A 40 19.87 -2.02 -14.66
CA LEU A 40 18.51 -1.96 -14.13
C LEU A 40 17.47 -2.18 -15.23
N GLU A 41 16.57 -3.12 -15.01
CA GLU A 41 15.37 -3.32 -15.84
C GLU A 41 14.11 -3.31 -14.97
N ILE A 42 13.13 -2.50 -15.36
CA ILE A 42 11.82 -2.37 -14.71
C ILE A 42 10.75 -2.85 -15.68
N TYR A 43 9.88 -3.75 -15.22
CA TYR A 43 8.77 -4.28 -16.01
C TYR A 43 7.42 -3.97 -15.37
N ASP A 44 6.42 -3.58 -16.16
CA ASP A 44 5.05 -3.38 -15.69
C ASP A 44 4.02 -3.93 -16.69
N LYS A 45 2.96 -4.55 -16.17
CA LYS A 45 1.85 -5.10 -16.96
C LYS A 45 1.05 -4.00 -17.66
N ASN A 46 0.99 -2.81 -17.07
CA ASN A 46 0.21 -1.71 -17.59
C ASN A 46 0.89 -1.07 -18.80
N PRO A 47 0.15 -0.47 -19.74
CA PRO A 47 0.71 0.19 -20.91
C PRO A 47 1.30 1.58 -20.60
N SER A 48 1.08 2.12 -19.40
CA SER A 48 1.75 3.33 -18.87
C SER A 48 2.27 3.08 -17.45
N LEU A 49 3.15 3.98 -17.01
CA LEU A 49 3.65 4.03 -15.63
C LEU A 49 2.58 4.57 -14.67
N GLY A 50 2.88 4.52 -13.36
CA GLY A 50 2.08 5.20 -12.32
C GLY A 50 1.38 4.26 -11.34
N GLY A 51 1.31 2.96 -11.65
CA GLY A 51 0.74 1.94 -10.77
C GLY A 51 -0.70 2.27 -10.35
N THR A 52 -0.95 2.42 -9.05
CA THR A 52 -2.27 2.78 -8.50
C THR A 52 -2.92 3.98 -9.21
N TRP A 53 -2.14 5.01 -9.55
CA TRP A 53 -2.65 6.23 -10.19
C TRP A 53 -2.93 6.05 -11.68
N TYR A 54 -2.35 5.02 -12.30
CA TYR A 54 -2.73 4.59 -13.64
C TYR A 54 -4.00 3.74 -13.63
N GLU A 55 -4.17 2.84 -12.66
CA GLU A 55 -5.29 1.89 -12.64
C GLU A 55 -6.59 2.49 -12.09
N ASN A 56 -6.51 3.28 -11.02
CA ASN A 56 -7.67 3.81 -10.33
C ASN A 56 -8.09 5.15 -10.94
N ARG A 57 -9.18 5.13 -11.72
CA ARG A 57 -9.71 6.31 -12.45
C ARG A 57 -11.18 6.57 -12.22
N TYR A 58 -11.75 5.96 -11.18
CA TYR A 58 -13.14 6.17 -10.82
C TYR A 58 -13.40 7.65 -10.45
N PRO A 59 -14.62 8.17 -10.65
CA PRO A 59 -14.98 9.53 -10.28
C PRO A 59 -14.66 9.84 -8.83
N GLY A 60 -14.01 10.98 -8.58
CA GLY A 60 -13.63 11.41 -7.23
C GLY A 60 -12.34 10.77 -6.69
N CYS A 61 -11.66 9.89 -7.44
CA CYS A 61 -10.41 9.29 -7.00
C CYS A 61 -9.34 10.36 -6.71
N THR A 62 -8.84 10.38 -5.47
CA THR A 62 -7.80 11.29 -4.99
C THR A 62 -6.98 10.63 -3.89
N CYS A 63 -5.79 11.16 -3.60
CA CYS A 63 -5.05 10.81 -2.39
C CYS A 63 -5.82 11.25 -1.14
N ASP A 64 -5.59 10.55 -0.02
CA ASP A 64 -6.07 10.91 1.31
C ASP A 64 -4.99 11.59 2.16
N VAL A 65 -3.80 11.81 1.58
CA VAL A 65 -2.70 12.60 2.13
C VAL A 65 -2.49 13.83 1.25
N PRO A 66 -2.23 15.02 1.84
CA PRO A 66 -1.92 16.23 1.10
C PRO A 66 -0.86 16.03 0.01
N SER A 67 -1.11 16.55 -1.18
CA SER A 67 -0.21 16.42 -2.34
C SER A 67 1.20 16.94 -2.09
N HIS A 68 1.33 18.04 -1.36
CA HIS A 68 2.63 18.61 -0.99
C HIS A 68 3.45 17.72 -0.04
N THR A 69 2.84 16.71 0.59
CA THR A 69 3.53 15.68 1.37
C THR A 69 3.46 14.29 0.71
N TYR A 70 2.74 14.16 -0.41
CA TYR A 70 2.60 12.94 -1.20
C TYR A 70 3.22 13.14 -2.59
N GLN A 71 4.53 13.37 -2.58
CA GLN A 71 5.38 13.61 -3.73
C GLN A 71 6.80 13.10 -3.40
N PHE A 72 7.68 12.99 -4.39
CA PHE A 72 9.09 12.71 -4.13
C PHE A 72 9.78 13.93 -3.55
N ASN A 73 10.52 13.75 -2.45
CA ASN A 73 11.29 14.84 -1.83
C ASN A 73 12.36 15.41 -2.77
N TRP A 74 12.91 14.58 -3.66
CA TRP A 74 13.89 14.97 -4.68
C TRP A 74 13.25 15.55 -5.96
N ALA A 75 11.92 15.51 -6.09
CA ALA A 75 11.19 16.12 -7.19
C ALA A 75 9.89 16.83 -6.71
N PRO A 76 10.02 17.92 -5.94
CA PRO A 76 8.87 18.66 -5.44
C PRO A 76 8.04 19.30 -6.55
N ASN A 77 6.71 19.39 -6.34
CA ASN A 77 5.78 20.10 -7.21
C ASN A 77 5.04 21.23 -6.47
N PRO A 78 5.50 22.50 -6.56
CA PRO A 78 4.83 23.63 -5.92
C PRO A 78 3.51 24.04 -6.62
N SER A 79 3.18 23.44 -7.76
CA SER A 79 2.08 23.85 -8.64
C SER A 79 0.83 22.97 -8.52
N TRP A 80 0.75 22.08 -7.52
CA TRP A 80 -0.45 21.28 -7.25
C TRP A 80 -1.72 22.13 -7.27
N SER A 81 -2.78 21.65 -7.90
CA SER A 81 -4.02 22.40 -8.08
C SER A 81 -4.75 22.66 -6.76
N SER A 82 -4.66 21.71 -5.85
CA SER A 82 -5.39 21.66 -4.59
C SER A 82 -4.66 20.80 -3.56
N LEU A 83 -5.11 20.86 -2.31
CA LEU A 83 -4.59 20.04 -1.21
C LEU A 83 -4.72 18.53 -1.52
N TYR A 84 -5.79 18.12 -2.23
CA TYR A 84 -6.08 16.75 -2.66
C TYR A 84 -6.35 16.71 -4.17
N PRO A 85 -5.30 16.75 -4.99
CA PRO A 85 -5.46 16.80 -6.43
C PRO A 85 -6.08 15.50 -6.95
N PRO A 86 -6.91 15.58 -8.00
CA PRO A 86 -7.53 14.39 -8.59
C PRO A 86 -6.46 13.44 -9.13
N ALA A 87 -6.76 12.14 -9.15
CA ALA A 87 -5.84 11.08 -9.57
C ALA A 87 -5.10 11.34 -10.91
N PRO A 88 -5.74 11.90 -11.96
CA PRO A 88 -5.04 12.23 -13.21
C PRO A 88 -3.90 13.24 -13.03
N GLU A 89 -4.01 14.20 -12.10
CA GLU A 89 -2.94 15.16 -11.83
C GLU A 89 -1.75 14.49 -11.13
N ILE A 90 -2.01 13.55 -10.22
CA ILE A 90 -0.95 12.76 -9.58
C ILE A 90 -0.25 11.87 -10.61
N LEU A 91 -1.01 11.22 -11.50
CA LEU A 91 -0.44 10.45 -12.60
C LEU A 91 0.44 11.32 -13.50
N LYS A 92 -0.05 12.52 -13.86
CA LYS A 92 0.70 13.48 -14.68
C LYS A 92 2.00 13.90 -14.01
N TYR A 93 1.98 14.17 -12.70
CA TYR A 93 3.19 14.44 -11.93
C TYR A 93 4.22 13.31 -12.04
N LEU A 94 3.80 12.04 -11.88
CA LEU A 94 4.71 10.90 -11.99
C LEU A 94 5.30 10.76 -13.40
N GLU A 95 4.49 10.98 -14.44
CA GLU A 95 4.95 10.99 -15.84
C GLU A 95 6.00 12.08 -16.08
N ASP A 96 5.74 13.30 -15.59
CA ASP A 96 6.64 14.43 -15.73
C ASP A 96 7.96 14.21 -14.98
N VAL A 97 7.92 13.61 -13.79
CA VAL A 97 9.12 13.21 -13.03
C VAL A 97 9.95 12.19 -13.80
N VAL A 98 9.32 11.12 -14.29
CA VAL A 98 10.03 10.07 -15.04
C VAL A 98 10.69 10.63 -16.29
N ASN A 99 10.02 11.53 -17.01
CA ASN A 99 10.56 12.17 -18.21
C ASN A 99 11.72 13.12 -17.87
N ARG A 100 11.54 14.02 -16.88
CA ARG A 100 12.53 15.02 -16.48
C ARG A 100 13.86 14.40 -16.02
N HIS A 101 13.78 13.25 -15.35
CA HIS A 101 14.95 12.53 -14.83
C HIS A 101 15.41 11.40 -15.78
N ASN A 102 14.82 11.32 -16.99
CA ASN A 102 15.13 10.31 -18.00
C ASN A 102 15.05 8.86 -17.47
N LEU A 103 14.15 8.59 -16.53
CA LEU A 103 14.01 7.28 -15.88
C LEU A 103 13.24 6.28 -16.75
N ARG A 104 12.52 6.76 -17.77
CA ARG A 104 11.74 5.92 -18.70
C ARG A 104 12.60 4.87 -19.40
N ARG A 105 13.90 5.15 -19.59
CA ARG A 105 14.86 4.23 -20.24
C ARG A 105 15.00 2.88 -19.54
N PHE A 106 14.67 2.79 -18.25
CA PHE A 106 14.72 1.54 -17.49
C PHE A 106 13.43 0.71 -17.61
N MET A 107 12.35 1.27 -18.18
CA MET A 107 11.00 0.72 -18.07
C MET A 107 10.53 0.07 -19.37
N THR A 108 10.18 -1.21 -19.29
CA THR A 108 9.45 -1.94 -20.35
C THR A 108 8.01 -2.18 -19.89
N LEU A 109 7.06 -1.60 -20.61
CA LEU A 109 5.63 -1.64 -20.29
C LEU A 109 4.91 -2.72 -21.11
N ASN A 110 3.63 -2.99 -20.80
CA ASN A 110 2.89 -4.12 -21.37
C ASN A 110 3.60 -5.47 -21.15
N THR A 111 4.35 -5.62 -20.06
CA THR A 111 5.13 -6.82 -19.77
C THR A 111 4.83 -7.28 -18.34
N GLN A 112 4.07 -8.36 -18.23
CA GLN A 112 3.68 -8.95 -16.95
C GLN A 112 4.72 -9.97 -16.49
N CYS A 113 5.14 -9.93 -15.23
CA CYS A 113 5.89 -11.04 -14.63
C CYS A 113 4.93 -12.19 -14.28
N VAL A 114 5.29 -13.41 -14.66
CA VAL A 114 4.50 -14.63 -14.39
C VAL A 114 5.21 -15.61 -13.46
N LEU A 115 6.54 -15.51 -13.36
CA LEU A 115 7.36 -16.34 -12.47
C LEU A 115 8.64 -15.61 -12.08
N ALA A 116 9.03 -15.71 -10.81
CA ALA A 116 10.39 -15.45 -10.35
C ALA A 116 10.90 -16.65 -9.54
N GLN A 117 12.03 -17.23 -9.94
CA GLN A 117 12.57 -18.44 -9.33
C GLN A 117 14.06 -18.29 -9.01
N TRP A 118 14.43 -18.53 -7.75
CA TRP A 118 15.81 -18.58 -7.32
C TRP A 118 16.49 -19.84 -7.86
N ASN A 119 17.72 -19.68 -8.37
CA ASN A 119 18.59 -20.75 -8.79
C ASN A 119 19.83 -20.78 -7.89
N GLU A 120 20.00 -21.88 -7.14
CA GLU A 120 21.11 -22.02 -6.18
C GLU A 120 22.47 -22.08 -6.87
N ASP A 121 22.60 -22.84 -7.96
CA ASP A 121 23.87 -23.08 -8.63
C ASP A 121 24.50 -21.79 -9.17
N SER A 122 23.67 -20.90 -9.71
CA SER A 122 24.11 -19.61 -10.24
C SER A 122 24.00 -18.47 -9.23
N SER A 123 23.29 -18.66 -8.12
CA SER A 123 22.89 -17.62 -7.18
C SER A 123 22.19 -16.44 -7.85
N LYS A 124 21.22 -16.74 -8.74
CA LYS A 124 20.48 -15.74 -9.53
C LYS A 124 18.99 -16.04 -9.58
N TRP A 125 18.21 -15.00 -9.85
CA TRP A 125 16.79 -15.07 -10.14
C TRP A 125 16.56 -15.30 -11.62
N LYS A 126 15.81 -16.34 -11.95
CA LYS A 126 15.16 -16.53 -13.25
C LYS A 126 13.79 -15.84 -13.21
N VAL A 127 13.59 -14.83 -14.05
CA VAL A 127 12.33 -14.07 -14.15
C VAL A 127 11.69 -14.35 -15.51
N VAL A 128 10.47 -14.87 -15.51
CA VAL A 128 9.69 -15.10 -16.73
C VAL A 128 8.69 -13.96 -16.89
N LEU A 129 8.73 -13.34 -18.04
CA LEU A 129 7.95 -12.17 -18.41
C LEU A 129 7.09 -12.53 -19.62
N CYS A 130 5.84 -12.07 -19.64
CA CYS A 130 4.89 -12.28 -20.70
C CYS A 130 4.46 -10.92 -21.27
N ASP A 131 4.57 -10.73 -22.57
CA ASP A 131 4.02 -9.55 -23.23
C ASP A 131 2.48 -9.61 -23.22
N VAL A 132 1.85 -8.58 -22.68
CA VAL A 132 0.41 -8.57 -22.39
C VAL A 132 -0.45 -8.60 -23.67
N LYS A 133 0.10 -8.19 -24.82
CA LYS A 133 -0.65 -8.12 -26.08
C LYS A 133 -0.51 -9.39 -26.92
N SER A 134 0.71 -9.90 -27.05
CA SER A 134 1.05 -11.06 -27.87
C SER A 134 0.98 -12.38 -27.11
N GLY A 135 1.12 -12.35 -25.79
CA GLY A 135 1.26 -13.54 -24.95
C GLY A 135 2.63 -14.22 -25.07
N GLU A 136 3.59 -13.61 -25.77
CA GLU A 136 4.94 -14.16 -25.91
C GLU A 136 5.70 -14.08 -24.58
N GLU A 137 6.31 -15.20 -24.18
CA GLU A 137 7.13 -15.27 -22.98
C GLU A 137 8.61 -15.09 -23.29
N LYS A 138 9.29 -14.33 -22.44
CA LYS A 138 10.76 -14.22 -22.41
C LYS A 138 11.28 -14.45 -21.00
N THR A 139 12.48 -14.98 -20.90
CA THR A 139 13.18 -15.17 -19.62
C THR A 139 14.32 -14.16 -19.50
N VAL A 140 14.41 -13.53 -18.33
CA VAL A 140 15.53 -12.68 -17.93
C VAL A 140 16.17 -13.27 -16.68
N VAL A 141 17.49 -13.16 -16.56
CA VAL A 141 18.23 -13.57 -15.36
C VAL A 141 18.71 -12.32 -14.63
N ALA A 142 18.53 -12.28 -13.31
CA ALA A 142 18.90 -11.15 -12.47
C ALA A 142 19.75 -11.61 -11.27
N ASP A 143 20.69 -10.78 -10.85
CA ASP A 143 21.42 -10.99 -9.58
C ASP A 143 20.52 -10.60 -8.38
N VAL A 144 19.69 -9.57 -8.55
CA VAL A 144 18.75 -9.06 -7.54
C VAL A 144 17.34 -8.94 -8.13
N PHE A 145 16.34 -9.35 -7.36
CA PHE A 145 14.94 -9.23 -7.73
C PHE A 145 14.20 -8.33 -6.74
N VAL A 146 13.60 -7.25 -7.26
CA VAL A 146 12.86 -6.26 -6.47
C VAL A 146 11.37 -6.33 -6.82
N TYR A 147 10.57 -6.63 -5.81
CA TYR A 147 9.13 -6.81 -5.90
C TYR A 147 8.43 -5.49 -5.56
N ALA A 148 8.07 -4.71 -6.58
CA ALA A 148 7.46 -3.38 -6.46
C ALA A 148 6.03 -3.33 -7.02
N VAL A 149 5.31 -4.44 -6.94
CA VAL A 149 4.03 -4.65 -7.65
C VAL A 149 2.86 -3.86 -7.05
N GLY A 150 3.01 -3.30 -5.86
CA GLY A 150 1.93 -2.61 -5.14
C GLY A 150 0.91 -3.57 -4.49
N ARG A 151 0.27 -3.09 -3.42
CA ARG A 151 -0.64 -3.90 -2.58
C ARG A 151 -2.12 -3.69 -2.93
N LEU A 152 -2.48 -2.58 -3.59
CA LEU A 152 -3.88 -2.18 -3.81
C LEU A 152 -4.22 -2.16 -5.31
N ASN A 153 -4.04 -3.30 -5.97
CA ASN A 153 -4.31 -3.46 -7.40
C ASN A 153 -4.91 -4.81 -7.82
N ASP A 154 -4.81 -5.86 -6.99
CA ASP A 154 -5.50 -7.12 -7.23
C ASP A 154 -6.94 -7.01 -6.72
N TYR A 155 -7.88 -6.76 -7.63
CA TYR A 155 -9.30 -6.66 -7.33
C TYR A 155 -10.06 -7.88 -7.86
N LYS A 156 -11.15 -8.23 -7.20
CA LYS A 156 -12.02 -9.34 -7.60
C LYS A 156 -13.46 -8.87 -7.57
N PHE A 157 -14.22 -9.24 -8.60
CA PHE A 157 -15.67 -9.12 -8.53
C PHE A 157 -16.21 -10.11 -7.49
N PRO A 158 -17.10 -9.68 -6.58
CA PRO A 158 -17.79 -10.61 -5.71
C PRO A 158 -18.65 -11.54 -6.55
N LYS A 159 -18.73 -12.81 -6.16
CA LYS A 159 -19.62 -13.78 -6.81
C LYS A 159 -21.05 -13.53 -6.34
N ILE A 160 -21.89 -13.03 -7.23
CA ILE A 160 -23.31 -12.77 -6.95
C ILE A 160 -24.15 -13.64 -7.90
N ALA A 161 -25.20 -14.29 -7.39
CA ALA A 161 -26.08 -15.09 -8.24
C ALA A 161 -26.78 -14.23 -9.29
N GLY A 162 -26.85 -14.69 -10.55
CA GLY A 162 -27.52 -13.96 -11.64
C GLY A 162 -26.69 -12.83 -12.27
N GLN A 163 -25.41 -12.72 -11.91
CA GLN A 163 -24.51 -11.69 -12.42
C GLN A 163 -24.32 -11.72 -13.94
N GLU A 164 -24.40 -12.90 -14.53
CA GLU A 164 -24.35 -13.13 -15.97
C GLU A 164 -25.61 -12.68 -16.73
N LYS A 165 -26.72 -12.47 -16.03
CA LYS A 165 -28.02 -12.07 -16.61
C LYS A 165 -28.26 -10.57 -16.57
N PHE A 166 -27.54 -9.86 -15.70
CA PHE A 166 -27.69 -8.42 -15.53
C PHE A 166 -27.28 -7.69 -16.82
N ARG A 167 -28.22 -6.93 -17.39
CA ARG A 167 -28.06 -6.23 -18.68
C ARG A 167 -27.37 -4.87 -18.54
N GLY A 168 -27.35 -4.32 -17.32
CA GLY A 168 -26.66 -3.07 -17.01
C GLY A 168 -25.14 -3.22 -16.96
N ILE A 169 -24.46 -2.09 -16.73
CA ILE A 169 -22.99 -2.05 -16.68
C ILE A 169 -22.51 -2.53 -15.31
N GLN A 170 -21.53 -3.42 -15.30
CA GLN A 170 -20.83 -3.86 -14.09
C GLN A 170 -19.39 -3.38 -14.14
N VAL A 171 -18.98 -2.58 -13.17
CA VAL A 171 -17.65 -1.96 -13.15
C VAL A 171 -17.02 -2.02 -11.77
N HIS A 172 -15.74 -2.39 -11.68
CA HIS A 172 -14.98 -2.27 -10.44
C HIS A 172 -14.24 -0.93 -10.41
N THR A 173 -14.17 -0.26 -9.25
CA THR A 173 -13.50 1.05 -9.15
C THR A 173 -12.04 1.03 -9.61
N ALA A 174 -11.35 -0.10 -9.38
CA ALA A 174 -9.98 -0.33 -9.80
C ALA A 174 -9.76 -0.55 -11.31
N ASN A 175 -10.82 -0.67 -12.11
CA ASN A 175 -10.75 -0.82 -13.56
C ASN A 175 -11.90 -0.05 -14.22
N TRP A 176 -11.90 1.26 -14.00
CA TRP A 176 -12.95 2.15 -14.47
C TRP A 176 -12.75 2.48 -15.96
N PRO A 177 -13.69 2.13 -16.86
CA PRO A 177 -13.57 2.44 -18.29
C PRO A 177 -13.60 3.95 -18.54
N ALA A 178 -12.77 4.44 -19.47
CA ALA A 178 -12.71 5.86 -19.79
C ALA A 178 -14.02 6.41 -20.39
N GLU A 179 -14.75 5.58 -21.15
CA GLU A 179 -15.92 5.99 -21.93
C GLU A 179 -17.26 5.74 -21.22
N ILE A 180 -17.26 5.32 -19.95
CA ILE A 180 -18.51 5.03 -19.23
C ILE A 180 -19.30 6.31 -18.98
N THR A 181 -20.56 6.33 -19.42
CA THR A 181 -21.49 7.44 -19.17
C THR A 181 -22.36 7.13 -17.96
N VAL A 182 -22.24 7.96 -16.92
CA VAL A 182 -22.99 7.81 -15.65
C VAL A 182 -24.12 8.82 -15.49
N ASN A 183 -24.14 9.89 -16.30
CA ASN A 183 -25.14 10.95 -16.20
C ASN A 183 -26.55 10.38 -16.36
N ASP A 184 -27.47 10.81 -15.49
CA ASP A 184 -28.89 10.42 -15.50
C ASP A 184 -29.15 8.91 -15.34
N LYS A 185 -28.13 8.12 -14.99
CA LYS A 185 -28.27 6.67 -14.73
C LYS A 185 -28.67 6.38 -13.29
N ARG A 186 -29.31 5.24 -13.06
CA ARG A 186 -29.51 4.67 -11.73
C ARG A 186 -28.28 3.85 -11.37
N VAL A 187 -27.55 4.29 -10.35
CA VAL A 187 -26.26 3.71 -9.98
C VAL A 187 -26.33 3.14 -8.58
N ILE A 188 -25.85 1.90 -8.43
CA ILE A 188 -25.62 1.29 -7.12
C ILE A 188 -24.11 1.14 -6.90
N VAL A 189 -23.60 1.68 -5.79
CA VAL A 189 -22.22 1.47 -5.34
C VAL A 189 -22.21 0.46 -4.20
N ILE A 190 -21.48 -0.64 -4.36
CA ILE A 190 -21.33 -1.72 -3.39
C ILE A 190 -20.03 -1.54 -2.61
N GLY A 191 -20.13 -1.44 -1.29
CA GLY A 191 -19.03 -1.19 -0.37
C GLY A 191 -19.07 0.22 0.23
N ASN A 192 -18.31 0.44 1.30
CA ASN A 192 -18.18 1.74 1.97
C ASN A 192 -16.73 2.02 2.41
N GLY A 193 -15.74 1.43 1.71
CA GLY A 193 -14.33 1.78 1.86
C GLY A 193 -13.98 3.10 1.16
N ALA A 194 -12.69 3.45 1.15
CA ALA A 194 -12.22 4.72 0.58
C ALA A 194 -12.72 4.98 -0.86
N SER A 195 -12.64 3.97 -1.73
CA SER A 195 -13.13 4.10 -3.11
C SER A 195 -14.63 4.36 -3.18
N ALA A 196 -15.44 3.72 -2.33
CA ALA A 196 -16.89 3.93 -2.32
C ALA A 196 -17.24 5.34 -1.83
N ILE A 197 -16.60 5.79 -0.75
CA ILE A 197 -16.81 7.12 -0.15
C ILE A 197 -16.56 8.21 -1.21
N GLN A 198 -15.40 8.15 -1.89
CA GLN A 198 -15.05 9.10 -2.94
C GLN A 198 -15.98 8.98 -4.15
N CYS A 199 -16.28 7.76 -4.60
CA CYS A 199 -17.08 7.51 -5.80
C CYS A 199 -18.55 7.92 -5.63
N VAL A 200 -19.18 7.59 -4.49
CA VAL A 200 -20.56 8.01 -4.18
C VAL A 200 -20.67 9.53 -4.15
N ALA A 201 -19.73 10.21 -3.48
CA ALA A 201 -19.73 11.67 -3.41
C ALA A 201 -19.61 12.34 -4.79
N ALA A 202 -18.78 11.77 -5.68
CA ALA A 202 -18.60 12.30 -7.03
C ALA A 202 -19.75 11.97 -7.99
N LEU A 203 -20.38 10.80 -7.83
CA LEU A 203 -21.45 10.35 -8.71
C LEU A 203 -22.83 10.92 -8.34
N GLN A 204 -23.15 11.05 -7.06
CA GLN A 204 -24.48 11.46 -6.59
C GLN A 204 -25.04 12.72 -7.31
N PRO A 205 -24.26 13.79 -7.56
CA PRO A 205 -24.78 15.00 -8.20
C PRO A 205 -25.20 14.84 -9.66
N VAL A 206 -24.71 13.81 -10.36
CA VAL A 206 -24.86 13.66 -11.81
C VAL A 206 -25.74 12.47 -12.23
N VAL A 207 -26.00 11.54 -11.31
CA VAL A 207 -26.83 10.36 -11.55
C VAL A 207 -28.31 10.64 -11.25
N SER A 208 -29.23 9.92 -11.89
CA SER A 208 -30.66 10.06 -11.60
C SER A 208 -31.05 9.43 -10.26
N GLN A 209 -30.33 8.37 -9.85
CA GLN A 209 -30.47 7.74 -8.54
C GLN A 209 -29.13 7.16 -8.08
N MET A 210 -28.83 7.30 -6.80
CA MET A 210 -27.62 6.78 -6.14
C MET A 210 -28.01 5.89 -4.95
N ILE A 211 -27.72 4.60 -5.02
CA ILE A 211 -27.84 3.71 -3.85
C ILE A 211 -26.44 3.27 -3.42
N ASN A 212 -26.11 3.44 -2.15
CA ASN A 212 -24.92 2.83 -1.58
C ASN A 212 -25.30 1.65 -0.69
N ILE A 213 -24.77 0.46 -1.01
CA ILE A 213 -25.01 -0.77 -0.25
C ILE A 213 -23.73 -1.15 0.50
N ALA A 214 -23.81 -1.33 1.81
CA ALA A 214 -22.68 -1.82 2.61
C ALA A 214 -23.13 -2.65 3.82
N ARG A 215 -22.26 -3.59 4.24
CA ARG A 215 -22.59 -4.57 5.29
C ARG A 215 -22.61 -4.00 6.70
N GLY A 216 -21.90 -2.90 6.95
CA GLY A 216 -21.73 -2.36 8.30
C GLY A 216 -21.26 -0.93 8.31
N PRO A 217 -21.20 -0.31 9.51
CA PRO A 217 -20.85 1.10 9.66
C PRO A 217 -19.37 1.34 9.32
N THR A 218 -19.04 2.58 8.95
CA THR A 218 -17.68 3.04 8.66
C THR A 218 -17.45 4.42 9.26
N TRP A 219 -16.30 4.60 9.90
CA TRP A 219 -15.87 5.91 10.39
C TRP A 219 -15.58 6.86 9.24
N VAL A 220 -16.23 8.03 9.28
CA VAL A 220 -15.92 9.17 8.43
C VAL A 220 -15.46 10.32 9.33
N LEU A 221 -14.29 10.87 9.05
CA LEU A 221 -13.67 11.90 9.89
C LEU A 221 -13.66 13.28 9.22
N PRO A 222 -13.57 14.35 10.03
CA PRO A 222 -13.14 15.64 9.52
C PRO A 222 -11.70 15.48 9.01
N HIS A 223 -11.34 16.27 8.00
CA HIS A 223 -9.97 16.22 7.50
C HIS A 223 -8.99 16.78 8.55
N ALA A 224 -7.81 16.17 8.72
CA ALA A 224 -6.82 16.54 9.75
C ALA A 224 -6.28 17.99 9.61
N LEU A 225 -6.49 18.60 8.45
CA LEU A 225 -6.11 19.97 8.12
C LEU A 225 -7.30 20.91 7.90
N ALA A 226 -8.53 20.43 8.09
CA ALA A 226 -9.74 21.22 7.91
C ALA A 226 -10.44 21.38 9.26
N GLU A 227 -10.18 22.49 9.94
CA GLU A 227 -10.87 22.87 11.18
C GLU A 227 -12.39 23.03 10.96
N ASP A 228 -12.82 23.32 9.73
CA ASP A 228 -14.23 23.50 9.33
C ASP A 228 -14.82 22.33 8.52
N GLY A 229 -14.02 21.28 8.26
CA GLY A 229 -14.42 20.14 7.45
C GLY A 229 -14.48 20.37 5.93
N THR A 230 -13.96 21.48 5.40
CA THR A 230 -13.78 21.65 3.94
C THR A 230 -12.65 20.75 3.41
N LEU A 231 -13.04 19.72 2.65
CA LEU A 231 -12.13 18.67 2.19
C LEU A 231 -11.14 19.14 1.12
N GLN A 232 -11.58 20.02 0.21
CA GLN A 232 -10.85 20.44 -0.99
C GLN A 232 -10.56 21.93 -0.90
N ARG A 233 -9.28 22.29 -0.80
CA ARG A 233 -8.81 23.68 -0.90
C ARG A 233 -8.01 23.82 -2.18
N GLU A 234 -8.61 24.46 -3.17
CA GLU A 234 -7.88 24.85 -4.37
C GLU A 234 -6.85 25.92 -4.02
N TYR A 235 -5.66 25.79 -4.59
CA TYR A 235 -4.62 26.80 -4.45
C TYR A 235 -4.80 27.85 -5.54
N SER A 236 -4.86 29.13 -5.13
CA SER A 236 -4.93 30.24 -6.07
C SER A 236 -3.64 30.35 -6.88
N THR A 237 -3.70 31.03 -8.02
CA THR A 237 -2.52 31.31 -8.85
C THR A 237 -1.44 32.04 -8.05
N GLU A 238 -1.82 32.99 -7.19
CA GLU A 238 -0.90 33.73 -6.33
C GLU A 238 -0.23 32.82 -5.31
N GLN A 239 -0.98 31.87 -4.72
CA GLN A 239 -0.42 30.89 -3.78
C GLN A 239 0.61 29.99 -4.47
N LYS A 240 0.26 29.43 -5.65
CA LYS A 240 1.17 28.60 -6.46
C LYS A 240 2.43 29.37 -6.84
N ASN A 241 2.29 30.60 -7.32
CA ASN A 241 3.41 31.46 -7.68
C ASN A 241 4.30 31.77 -6.47
N ALA A 242 3.72 32.03 -5.30
CA ALA A 242 4.46 32.32 -4.08
C ALA A 242 5.24 31.10 -3.56
N LEU A 243 4.67 29.90 -3.66
CA LEU A 243 5.34 28.64 -3.33
C LEU A 243 6.47 28.34 -4.33
N GLN A 244 6.25 28.58 -5.62
CA GLN A 244 7.25 28.36 -6.66
C GLN A 244 8.42 29.34 -6.59
N ALA A 245 8.19 30.59 -6.18
CA ALA A 245 9.21 31.64 -6.15
C ALA A 245 10.27 31.46 -5.05
N CYS A 246 9.99 30.68 -3.99
CA CYS A 246 10.90 30.54 -2.86
C CYS A 246 10.94 29.07 -2.37
N PRO A 247 11.98 28.30 -2.74
CA PRO A 247 12.13 26.91 -2.33
C PRO A 247 12.13 26.69 -0.81
N VAL A 248 12.71 27.61 -0.03
CA VAL A 248 12.71 27.54 1.45
C VAL A 248 11.29 27.68 1.99
N ARG A 249 10.53 28.66 1.50
CA ARG A 249 9.12 28.83 1.88
C ARG A 249 8.28 27.62 1.50
N TYR A 250 8.56 27.01 0.36
CA TYR A 250 7.91 25.78 -0.07
C TYR A 250 8.21 24.61 0.86
N TYR A 251 9.48 24.44 1.22
CA TYR A 251 9.93 23.42 2.18
C TYR A 251 9.25 23.62 3.54
N ASP A 252 9.29 24.83 4.11
CA ASP A 252 8.64 25.15 5.39
C ASP A 252 7.13 24.87 5.34
N PHE A 253 6.49 25.17 4.21
CA PHE A 253 5.09 24.84 4.00
C PHE A 253 4.86 23.33 4.04
N CYS A 254 5.65 22.53 3.32
CA CYS A 254 5.55 21.06 3.33
C CYS A 254 5.76 20.50 4.74
N ILE A 255 6.80 20.94 5.46
CA ILE A 255 7.06 20.54 6.85
C ILE A 255 5.88 20.90 7.77
N SER A 256 5.29 22.09 7.60
CA SER A 256 4.12 22.48 8.41
C SER A 256 2.91 21.57 8.16
N VAL A 257 2.72 21.10 6.93
CA VAL A 257 1.65 20.17 6.56
C VAL A 257 1.93 18.81 7.18
N GLU A 258 3.14 18.31 7.06
CA GLU A 258 3.58 17.02 7.62
C GLU A 258 3.46 16.98 9.15
N GLN A 259 3.94 18.00 9.86
CA GLN A 259 3.85 18.08 11.32
C GLN A 259 2.41 18.02 11.83
N ARG A 260 1.47 18.70 11.14
CA ARG A 260 0.04 18.66 11.49
C ARG A 260 -0.56 17.28 11.26
N LEU A 261 -0.20 16.59 10.17
CA LEU A 261 -0.64 15.21 9.93
C LEU A 261 -0.06 14.24 10.96
N ALA A 262 1.25 14.37 11.25
CA ALA A 262 1.98 13.54 12.20
C ALA A 262 1.34 13.58 13.60
N ALA A 263 0.93 14.77 14.06
CA ALA A 263 0.25 14.94 15.34
C ALA A 263 -1.05 14.11 15.45
N GLY A 264 -1.75 13.90 14.33
CA GLY A 264 -2.98 13.09 14.29
C GLY A 264 -2.76 11.61 14.61
N PHE A 265 -1.56 11.07 14.38
CA PHE A 265 -1.26 9.64 14.63
C PHE A 265 -1.28 9.28 16.11
N MET A 266 -1.14 10.25 17.02
CA MET A 266 -1.33 10.02 18.46
C MET A 266 -2.74 9.50 18.78
N GLY A 267 -3.73 9.80 17.92
CA GLY A 267 -5.10 9.27 18.02
C GLY A 267 -5.20 7.76 17.80
N LEU A 268 -4.16 7.12 17.25
CA LEU A 268 -4.14 5.68 17.00
C LEU A 268 -3.55 4.87 18.17
N TRP A 269 -3.04 5.55 19.21
CA TRP A 269 -2.44 4.88 20.37
C TRP A 269 -3.52 4.36 21.33
N ARG A 270 -3.78 3.06 21.24
CA ARG A 270 -4.84 2.37 22.01
C ARG A 270 -4.75 2.67 23.51
N GLY A 271 -5.89 2.98 24.13
CA GLY A 271 -6.00 3.20 25.57
C GLY A 271 -5.52 4.57 26.07
N THR A 272 -5.13 5.47 25.17
CA THR A 272 -4.69 6.83 25.54
C THR A 272 -5.84 7.85 25.50
N LYS A 273 -5.66 8.98 26.18
CA LYS A 273 -6.59 10.13 26.09
C LYS A 273 -6.70 10.65 24.66
N SER A 274 -5.61 10.61 23.89
CA SER A 274 -5.59 11.05 22.49
C SER A 274 -6.48 10.17 21.61
N GLN A 275 -6.48 8.85 21.82
CA GLN A 275 -7.36 7.93 21.10
C GLN A 275 -8.84 8.10 21.46
N ALA A 276 -9.15 8.31 22.74
CA ALA A 276 -10.51 8.63 23.18
C ALA A 276 -10.99 9.97 22.58
N HIS A 277 -10.12 10.99 22.58
CA HIS A 277 -10.41 12.28 21.97
C HIS A 277 -10.62 12.17 20.45
N PHE A 278 -9.77 11.41 19.75
CA PHE A 278 -9.89 11.16 18.32
C PHE A 278 -11.22 10.48 17.96
N THR A 279 -11.61 9.45 18.72
CA THR A 279 -12.91 8.78 18.53
C THR A 279 -14.07 9.72 18.81
N SER A 280 -13.99 10.54 19.87
CA SER A 280 -15.00 11.54 20.19
C SER A 280 -15.15 12.61 19.10
N LEU A 281 -14.03 13.06 18.51
CA LEU A 281 -14.02 14.00 17.39
C LEU A 281 -14.70 13.41 16.15
N ALA A 282 -14.34 12.17 15.77
CA ALA A 282 -14.95 11.46 14.65
C ALA A 282 -16.47 11.34 14.83
N HIS A 283 -16.89 10.91 16.02
CA HIS A 283 -18.29 10.77 16.39
C HIS A 283 -19.04 12.11 16.37
N SER A 284 -18.44 13.17 16.91
CA SER A 284 -19.02 14.52 16.91
C SER A 284 -19.18 15.08 15.49
N PHE A 285 -18.20 14.84 14.63
CA PHE A 285 -18.27 15.23 13.22
C PHE A 285 -19.37 14.50 12.46
N MET A 286 -19.47 13.17 12.60
CA MET A 286 -20.55 12.42 11.95
C MET A 286 -21.93 12.88 12.45
N LYS A 287 -22.08 13.12 13.76
CA LYS A 287 -23.33 13.65 14.33
C LYS A 287 -23.67 15.06 13.83
N SER A 288 -22.69 15.92 13.62
CA SER A 288 -22.95 17.28 13.12
C SER A 288 -23.29 17.30 11.63
N LYS A 289 -22.81 16.32 10.85
CA LYS A 289 -23.06 16.21 9.41
C LYS A 289 -24.30 15.41 9.04
N ILE A 290 -24.67 14.40 9.84
CA ILE A 290 -25.81 13.53 9.55
C ILE A 290 -27.06 14.06 10.26
N THR A 291 -27.98 14.61 9.47
CA THR A 291 -29.27 15.14 9.93
C THR A 291 -30.38 14.08 9.95
N ASN A 292 -30.29 13.03 9.14
CA ASN A 292 -31.26 11.93 9.11
C ASN A 292 -30.99 10.95 10.30
N PRO A 293 -31.94 10.79 11.25
CA PRO A 293 -31.75 9.92 12.41
C PRO A 293 -31.51 8.44 12.07
N ASP A 294 -32.19 7.92 11.05
CA ASP A 294 -32.04 6.52 10.63
C ASP A 294 -30.67 6.29 10.00
N LEU A 295 -30.22 7.24 9.17
CA LEU A 295 -28.88 7.20 8.59
C LEU A 295 -27.80 7.27 9.68
N LEU A 296 -27.99 8.12 10.69
CA LEU A 296 -27.05 8.25 11.81
C LEU A 296 -26.95 6.93 12.58
N LYS A 297 -28.10 6.31 12.91
CA LYS A 297 -28.13 5.01 13.59
C LYS A 297 -27.42 3.91 12.79
N THR A 298 -27.51 3.97 11.46
CA THR A 298 -26.98 2.95 10.55
C THR A 298 -25.47 3.11 10.31
N LEU A 299 -24.99 4.35 10.17
CA LEU A 299 -23.60 4.63 9.80
C LEU A 299 -22.64 4.77 10.98
N LEU A 300 -23.14 5.15 12.16
CA LEU A 300 -22.29 5.47 13.31
C LEU A 300 -21.71 4.19 13.91
N PRO A 301 -20.38 3.97 13.86
CA PRO A 301 -19.79 2.75 14.41
C PRO A 301 -19.74 2.75 15.95
N GLU A 302 -19.82 1.56 16.54
CA GLU A 302 -19.73 1.34 18.00
C GLU A 302 -18.32 0.95 18.49
N PHE A 303 -17.37 0.78 17.56
CA PHE A 303 -15.97 0.43 17.83
C PHE A 303 -15.04 1.65 17.66
N GLU A 304 -13.83 1.59 18.19
CA GLU A 304 -12.94 2.75 18.23
C GLU A 304 -12.48 3.23 16.84
N ALA A 305 -12.29 4.54 16.68
CA ALA A 305 -11.79 5.11 15.45
C ALA A 305 -10.31 4.74 15.23
N GLY A 306 -9.90 4.51 13.99
CA GLY A 306 -8.52 4.20 13.63
C GLY A 306 -8.18 2.72 13.45
N CYS A 307 -9.12 1.79 13.70
CA CYS A 307 -8.92 0.35 13.40
C CYS A 307 -8.82 0.04 11.90
N ARG A 308 -9.26 0.97 11.04
CA ARG A 308 -9.04 0.98 9.60
C ARG A 308 -8.50 2.36 9.21
N ARG A 309 -7.83 2.44 8.06
CA ARG A 309 -7.37 3.71 7.51
C ARG A 309 -8.56 4.66 7.37
N PHE A 310 -8.44 5.81 8.01
CA PHE A 310 -9.48 6.82 8.04
C PHE A 310 -9.59 7.50 6.67
N THR A 311 -10.82 7.69 6.20
CA THR A 311 -11.10 8.34 4.91
C THR A 311 -11.81 9.67 5.16
N PRO A 312 -11.25 10.80 4.67
CA PRO A 312 -11.97 12.07 4.64
C PRO A 312 -13.24 11.92 3.78
N GLY A 313 -14.42 12.23 4.32
CA GLY A 313 -15.67 11.88 3.64
C GLY A 313 -16.87 12.79 3.93
N GLY A 314 -16.65 14.05 4.27
CA GLY A 314 -17.75 15.03 4.44
C GLY A 314 -18.75 15.04 3.27
N PRO A 315 -18.29 15.21 2.01
CA PRO A 315 -19.15 15.16 0.82
C PRO A 315 -19.92 13.85 0.64
N TYR A 316 -19.41 12.73 1.14
CA TYR A 316 -20.11 11.45 1.12
C TYR A 316 -21.31 11.45 2.08
N LEU A 317 -21.14 11.97 3.31
CA LEU A 317 -22.25 12.13 4.24
C LEU A 317 -23.30 13.12 3.71
N ASP A 318 -22.85 14.19 3.03
CA ASP A 318 -23.75 15.15 2.39
C ASP A 318 -24.52 14.52 1.22
N ALA A 319 -23.85 13.69 0.41
CA ALA A 319 -24.43 12.99 -0.74
C ALA A 319 -25.52 11.99 -0.35
N LEU A 320 -25.30 11.18 0.69
CA LEU A 320 -26.27 10.17 1.15
C LEU A 320 -27.59 10.75 1.67
N GLN A 321 -27.64 12.06 1.94
CA GLN A 321 -28.82 12.74 2.44
C GLN A 321 -29.60 13.47 1.34
N LYS A 322 -29.14 13.39 0.08
CA LYS A 322 -29.83 14.02 -1.04
C LYS A 322 -31.08 13.23 -1.45
N PRO A 323 -32.10 13.88 -2.04
CA PRO A 323 -33.36 13.21 -2.37
C PRO A 323 -33.24 12.04 -3.35
N ASN A 324 -32.22 12.05 -4.22
CA ASN A 324 -31.94 10.98 -5.18
C ASN A 324 -30.97 9.92 -4.63
N ALA A 325 -30.60 9.98 -3.34
CA ALA A 325 -29.63 9.10 -2.72
C ALA A 325 -30.24 8.25 -1.61
N GLY A 326 -29.70 7.04 -1.42
CA GLY A 326 -30.08 6.16 -0.31
C GLY A 326 -28.92 5.29 0.16
N TYR A 327 -28.90 4.99 1.45
CA TYR A 327 -27.97 4.04 2.06
C TYR A 327 -28.72 2.78 2.47
N VAL A 328 -28.20 1.62 2.12
CA VAL A 328 -28.80 0.31 2.38
C VAL A 328 -27.81 -0.54 3.14
N GLN A 329 -28.09 -0.80 4.42
CA GLN A 329 -27.37 -1.79 5.21
C GLN A 329 -28.04 -3.15 5.03
N ASP A 330 -27.51 -3.95 4.10
CA ASP A 330 -28.06 -5.26 3.76
C ASP A 330 -27.01 -6.11 3.03
N SER A 331 -27.28 -7.40 2.92
CA SER A 331 -26.52 -8.34 2.10
C SER A 331 -27.17 -8.47 0.72
N ILE A 332 -26.36 -8.77 -0.30
CA ILE A 332 -26.84 -8.96 -1.66
C ILE A 332 -27.20 -10.44 -1.85
N SER A 333 -28.42 -10.72 -2.27
CA SER A 333 -28.89 -12.08 -2.55
C SER A 333 -28.58 -12.48 -4.01
N LYS A 334 -29.08 -11.70 -4.97
CA LYS A 334 -28.94 -11.98 -6.40
C LYS A 334 -29.13 -10.73 -7.26
N LEU A 335 -28.76 -10.84 -8.53
CA LEU A 335 -29.10 -9.90 -9.58
C LEU A 335 -30.20 -10.49 -10.47
N THR A 336 -31.10 -9.63 -10.96
CA THR A 336 -32.02 -9.92 -12.05
C THR A 336 -31.45 -9.36 -13.36
N GLU A 337 -32.28 -9.24 -14.41
CA GLU A 337 -31.84 -8.61 -15.66
C GLU A 337 -31.57 -7.11 -15.52
N ASP A 338 -32.19 -6.45 -14.54
CA ASP A 338 -32.26 -4.98 -14.39
C ASP A 338 -32.19 -4.49 -12.94
N SER A 339 -32.15 -5.40 -11.95
CA SER A 339 -32.19 -5.06 -10.53
C SER A 339 -31.18 -5.83 -9.68
N LEU A 340 -30.86 -5.26 -8.53
CA LEU A 340 -30.21 -5.94 -7.42
C LEU A 340 -31.25 -6.26 -6.34
N ILE A 341 -31.26 -7.52 -5.88
CA ILE A 341 -32.13 -7.99 -4.79
C ILE A 341 -31.28 -8.27 -3.55
N THR A 342 -31.68 -7.68 -2.42
CA THR A 342 -31.03 -7.91 -1.12
C THR A 342 -31.61 -9.13 -0.40
N GLU A 343 -30.93 -9.61 0.65
CA GLU A 343 -31.41 -10.75 1.45
C GLU A 343 -32.73 -10.46 2.19
N SER A 344 -33.02 -9.19 2.50
CA SER A 344 -34.34 -8.79 3.02
C SER A 344 -35.47 -8.83 1.98
N GLY A 345 -35.17 -9.15 0.71
CA GLY A 345 -36.14 -9.21 -0.38
C GLY A 345 -36.46 -7.87 -1.02
N ARG A 346 -35.72 -6.80 -0.69
CA ARG A 346 -35.86 -5.51 -1.35
C ARG A 346 -35.18 -5.53 -2.71
N GLU A 347 -35.83 -4.91 -3.69
CA GLU A 347 -35.37 -4.83 -5.07
C GLU A 347 -34.99 -3.39 -5.42
N TYR A 348 -33.85 -3.24 -6.08
CA TYR A 348 -33.29 -1.96 -6.52
C TYR A 348 -32.95 -2.04 -8.00
N GLU A 349 -33.80 -1.46 -8.84
CA GLU A 349 -33.51 -1.33 -10.27
C GLU A 349 -32.30 -0.42 -10.49
N CYS A 350 -31.41 -0.80 -11.40
CA CYS A 350 -30.21 -0.02 -11.69
C CYS A 350 -29.67 -0.26 -13.10
N ASP A 351 -29.01 0.77 -13.64
CA ASP A 351 -28.36 0.71 -14.94
C ASP A 351 -26.86 0.40 -14.80
N ILE A 352 -26.28 0.73 -13.64
CA ILE A 352 -24.85 0.55 -13.35
C ILE A 352 -24.64 0.01 -11.93
N LEU A 353 -23.90 -1.09 -11.82
CA LEU A 353 -23.36 -1.63 -10.58
C LEU A 353 -21.86 -1.30 -10.47
N VAL A 354 -21.51 -0.50 -9.47
CA VAL A 354 -20.13 -0.14 -9.14
C VAL A 354 -19.66 -0.98 -7.96
N TYR A 355 -18.67 -1.81 -8.19
CA TYR A 355 -18.00 -2.61 -7.16
C TYR A 355 -16.84 -1.81 -6.57
N ALA A 356 -17.04 -1.27 -5.37
CA ALA A 356 -16.01 -0.64 -4.55
C ALA A 356 -15.61 -1.59 -3.40
N THR A 357 -15.30 -2.84 -3.78
CA THR A 357 -15.16 -3.99 -2.87
C THR A 357 -13.75 -4.20 -2.34
N GLY A 358 -12.82 -3.29 -2.60
CA GLY A 358 -11.45 -3.34 -2.12
C GLY A 358 -10.53 -4.21 -2.96
N PHE A 359 -9.45 -4.69 -2.34
CA PHE A 359 -8.36 -5.43 -2.99
C PHE A 359 -7.93 -6.62 -2.13
N GLU A 360 -7.23 -7.57 -2.74
CA GLU A 360 -6.44 -8.60 -2.06
C GLU A 360 -5.00 -8.06 -1.86
N PRO A 361 -4.61 -7.66 -0.64
CA PRO A 361 -3.34 -6.96 -0.43
C PRO A 361 -2.17 -7.88 -0.11
N TYR A 362 -2.39 -9.16 0.21
CA TYR A 362 -1.34 -9.99 0.81
C TYR A 362 -0.79 -11.05 -0.14
N GLN A 363 -1.66 -11.62 -0.98
CA GLN A 363 -1.26 -12.66 -1.92
C GLN A 363 -0.28 -12.13 -3.00
N PRO A 364 0.87 -12.80 -3.23
CA PRO A 364 1.73 -12.46 -4.36
C PRO A 364 0.97 -12.54 -5.70
N ARG A 365 1.39 -11.72 -6.67
CA ARG A 365 0.69 -11.51 -7.96
C ARG A 365 1.03 -12.56 -9.01
N PHE A 366 2.12 -13.28 -8.79
CA PHE A 366 2.63 -14.35 -9.63
C PHE A 366 3.43 -15.31 -8.74
N LEU A 367 3.85 -16.45 -9.31
CA LEU A 367 4.60 -17.44 -8.56
C LEU A 367 6.01 -16.91 -8.24
N VAL A 368 6.37 -16.89 -6.96
CA VAL A 368 7.74 -16.57 -6.53
C VAL A 368 8.29 -17.75 -5.73
N THR A 369 9.39 -18.32 -6.20
CA THR A 369 9.99 -19.53 -5.62
C THR A 369 11.41 -19.23 -5.16
N GLY A 370 11.67 -19.41 -3.87
CA GLY A 370 12.97 -19.25 -3.22
C GLY A 370 13.78 -20.55 -3.19
N ARG A 371 14.61 -20.69 -2.16
CA ARG A 371 15.47 -21.86 -1.94
C ARG A 371 14.68 -23.15 -1.83
N ALA A 372 15.27 -24.25 -2.32
CA ALA A 372 14.70 -25.60 -2.23
C ALA A 372 13.23 -25.72 -2.69
N GLY A 373 12.76 -24.85 -3.58
CA GLY A 373 11.38 -24.85 -4.09
C GLY A 373 10.36 -24.16 -3.18
N ARG A 374 10.78 -23.47 -2.12
CA ARG A 374 9.89 -22.77 -1.19
C ARG A 374 9.07 -21.69 -1.90
N SER A 375 7.76 -21.68 -1.68
CA SER A 375 6.82 -20.80 -2.37
C SER A 375 6.48 -19.58 -1.53
N LEU A 376 6.74 -18.37 -2.06
CA LEU A 376 6.32 -17.12 -1.40
C LEU A 376 4.80 -17.04 -1.31
N ASN A 377 4.09 -17.63 -2.26
CA ASN A 377 2.63 -17.64 -2.31
C ASN A 377 2.02 -18.47 -1.18
N GLU A 378 2.67 -19.56 -0.78
CA GLU A 378 2.28 -20.36 0.39
C GLU A 378 2.69 -19.65 1.68
N ASP A 379 3.90 -19.08 1.69
CA ASP A 379 4.48 -18.36 2.82
C ASP A 379 3.65 -17.12 3.22
N TRP A 380 3.21 -16.33 2.24
CA TRP A 380 2.40 -15.12 2.44
C TRP A 380 0.90 -15.37 2.40
N ASP A 381 0.46 -16.63 2.35
CA ASP A 381 -0.92 -16.94 2.63
C ASP A 381 -1.27 -16.54 4.07
N ARG A 382 -2.55 -16.28 4.32
CA ARG A 382 -3.07 -15.86 5.62
C ARG A 382 -2.72 -16.84 6.75
N GLU A 383 -2.64 -18.13 6.42
CA GLU A 383 -2.27 -19.21 7.33
C GLU A 383 -0.80 -19.63 7.18
N GLY A 384 -0.06 -18.93 6.31
CA GLY A 384 1.34 -19.21 5.99
C GLY A 384 2.31 -18.83 7.12
N PRO A 385 3.51 -19.45 7.16
CA PRO A 385 4.45 -19.32 8.26
C PRO A 385 5.36 -18.07 8.18
N CYS A 386 5.20 -17.19 7.20
CA CYS A 386 6.27 -16.28 6.81
C CYS A 386 6.47 -15.06 7.71
N GLU A 387 7.73 -14.76 7.96
CA GLU A 387 8.24 -13.54 8.60
C GLU A 387 9.20 -12.84 7.62
N SER A 388 9.15 -11.51 7.54
CA SER A 388 10.14 -10.72 6.78
C SER A 388 11.06 -9.98 7.74
N TYR A 389 12.34 -9.87 7.39
CA TYR A 389 13.30 -9.08 8.14
C TYR A 389 13.25 -7.61 7.70
N MET A 390 13.03 -6.70 8.65
CA MET A 390 12.88 -5.25 8.44
C MET A 390 11.83 -4.84 7.39
N ALA A 391 10.88 -5.73 7.10
CA ALA A 391 9.89 -5.54 6.04
C ALA A 391 10.51 -5.27 4.64
N ALA A 392 11.75 -5.74 4.42
CA ALA A 392 12.47 -5.57 3.17
C ALA A 392 12.90 -6.91 2.56
N MET A 393 13.22 -7.91 3.39
CA MET A 393 13.76 -9.20 2.95
C MET A 393 12.97 -10.37 3.54
N VAL A 394 12.98 -11.51 2.86
CA VAL A 394 12.29 -12.72 3.30
C VAL A 394 13.28 -13.86 3.43
N ALA A 395 13.26 -14.58 4.57
CA ALA A 395 14.13 -15.74 4.78
C ALA A 395 13.88 -16.79 3.70
N GLU A 396 14.93 -17.43 3.19
CA GLU A 396 14.90 -18.37 2.05
C GLU A 396 14.61 -17.74 0.67
N PHE A 397 14.61 -16.41 0.55
CA PHE A 397 14.55 -15.70 -0.74
C PHE A 397 15.79 -14.77 -0.85
N PRO A 398 16.98 -15.31 -1.22
CA PRO A 398 18.20 -14.51 -1.30
C PRO A 398 18.10 -13.43 -2.38
N ASN A 399 18.69 -12.26 -2.15
CA ASN A 399 18.66 -11.13 -3.09
C ASN A 399 17.23 -10.73 -3.55
N PHE A 400 16.22 -11.09 -2.75
CA PHE A 400 14.84 -10.68 -2.93
C PHE A 400 14.55 -9.50 -2.02
N PHE A 401 14.04 -8.42 -2.60
CA PHE A 401 13.60 -7.25 -1.84
C PHE A 401 12.12 -6.97 -2.15
N ASP A 402 11.29 -6.87 -1.13
CA ASP A 402 9.90 -6.41 -1.25
C ASP A 402 9.74 -5.07 -0.52
N LYS A 403 8.86 -4.21 -1.02
CA LYS A 403 8.27 -3.16 -0.19
C LYS A 403 7.17 -3.82 0.66
N ASN A 404 7.59 -4.47 1.74
CA ASN A 404 6.66 -5.15 2.61
C ASN A 404 6.14 -4.17 3.67
N ASP A 405 4.82 -4.13 3.85
CA ASP A 405 4.17 -3.34 4.89
C ASP A 405 3.93 -4.17 6.17
N ASN A 406 4.40 -5.43 6.25
CA ASN A 406 4.44 -6.24 7.48
C ASN A 406 5.53 -7.32 7.39
N GLY A 407 6.54 -7.27 8.25
CA GLY A 407 6.97 -8.51 8.90
C GLY A 407 6.05 -8.79 10.08
N LYS A 408 6.32 -9.77 10.94
CA LYS A 408 6.23 -9.36 12.34
C LYS A 408 7.24 -8.20 12.49
N VAL A 409 6.70 -7.06 12.96
CA VAL A 409 7.04 -5.64 12.70
C VAL A 409 6.32 -5.03 11.48
N VAL A 410 5.38 -4.16 11.84
CA VAL A 410 4.29 -3.56 11.07
C VAL A 410 4.74 -2.23 10.44
N VAL A 411 4.71 -2.14 9.10
CA VAL A 411 4.73 -0.95 8.21
C VAL A 411 6.07 -0.19 8.00
N PRO A 412 6.35 0.25 6.74
CA PRO A 412 6.56 1.69 6.53
C PRO A 412 5.88 2.25 5.25
N TRP A 413 4.74 2.93 5.45
CA TRP A 413 4.27 4.02 4.59
C TRP A 413 4.98 5.32 5.03
N PRO A 414 5.24 6.31 4.15
CA PRO A 414 6.04 7.50 4.45
C PRO A 414 5.52 8.24 5.69
N GLY A 415 6.33 8.22 6.76
CA GLY A 415 5.97 8.74 8.08
C GLY A 415 6.75 8.10 9.24
N THR A 416 7.43 6.96 9.02
CA THR A 416 8.31 6.33 10.02
C THR A 416 9.69 6.98 10.16
N VAL A 417 9.98 8.00 9.36
CA VAL A 417 11.22 8.78 9.42
C VAL A 417 11.45 9.36 10.82
N LEU A 418 10.40 9.80 11.54
CA LEU A 418 10.53 10.29 12.93
C LEU A 418 10.89 9.19 13.97
N HIS A 419 10.52 7.93 13.76
CA HIS A 419 10.90 6.82 14.64
C HIS A 419 12.29 6.26 14.32
N TYR A 420 12.67 6.24 13.03
CA TYR A 420 14.05 6.00 12.64
C TYR A 420 14.95 7.11 13.20
N TYR A 421 14.59 8.39 13.01
CA TYR A 421 15.30 9.52 13.63
C TYR A 421 15.35 9.41 15.15
N ALA A 422 14.26 9.14 15.89
CA ALA A 422 14.34 9.00 17.35
C ALA A 422 15.22 7.81 17.81
N ALA A 423 15.24 6.71 17.05
CA ALA A 423 16.07 5.53 17.36
C ALA A 423 17.55 5.73 16.98
N THR A 424 17.85 6.52 15.95
CA THR A 424 19.23 6.81 15.47
C THR A 424 19.77 8.17 15.91
N GLU A 425 18.93 9.08 16.43
CA GLU A 425 19.35 10.39 16.96
C GLU A 425 20.18 10.24 18.22
N ILE A 426 19.92 9.20 19.01
CA ILE A 426 20.59 8.96 20.29
C ILE A 426 21.87 8.15 20.10
N VAL A 427 22.00 7.37 19.02
CA VAL A 427 23.17 6.52 18.80
C VAL A 427 23.78 6.79 17.43
N ARG A 428 24.86 7.59 17.43
CA ARG A 428 25.79 7.74 16.31
C ARG A 428 26.87 6.69 16.45
N TRP A 429 26.70 5.55 15.78
CA TRP A 429 27.59 4.40 15.93
C TRP A 429 29.03 4.71 15.51
N GLU A 430 29.22 5.67 14.62
CA GLU A 430 30.49 6.24 14.19
C GLU A 430 31.21 7.10 15.25
N ASP A 431 30.53 7.52 16.33
CA ASP A 431 31.12 8.24 17.46
C ASP A 431 31.65 7.29 18.57
N PHE A 432 31.51 5.98 18.40
CA PHE A 432 31.95 4.96 19.37
C PHE A 432 32.96 3.99 18.74
N ASP A 433 34.07 3.72 19.43
CA ASP A 433 34.89 2.54 19.15
C ASP A 433 34.14 1.31 19.65
N LEU A 434 33.46 0.62 18.73
CA LEU A 434 32.72 -0.59 19.04
C LEU A 434 33.69 -1.73 19.36
N VAL A 435 33.79 -2.06 20.65
CA VAL A 435 34.52 -3.23 21.13
C VAL A 435 33.51 -4.33 21.40
N TYR A 436 33.58 -5.42 20.64
CA TYR A 436 32.80 -6.61 20.93
C TYR A 436 33.19 -7.14 22.31
N GLU A 437 32.18 -7.36 23.17
CA GLU A 437 32.38 -7.87 24.52
C GLU A 437 33.10 -9.23 24.51
N ASN A 438 32.92 -10.00 23.43
CA ASN A 438 33.78 -11.10 23.02
C ASN A 438 34.33 -10.86 21.60
N PRO A 439 35.65 -10.65 21.41
CA PRO A 439 36.25 -10.42 20.09
C PRO A 439 36.09 -11.60 19.12
N ASP A 440 35.89 -12.80 19.64
CA ASP A 440 35.71 -14.02 18.84
C ASP A 440 34.23 -14.32 18.51
N ASP A 441 33.29 -13.56 19.09
CA ASP A 441 31.85 -13.67 18.83
C ASP A 441 31.17 -12.28 18.79
N PRO A 442 31.19 -11.63 17.61
CA PRO A 442 30.67 -10.28 17.43
C PRO A 442 29.14 -10.18 17.56
N TYR A 443 28.42 -11.28 17.78
CA TYR A 443 26.96 -11.32 17.91
C TYR A 443 26.47 -11.67 19.32
N ALA A 444 27.37 -11.80 20.30
CA ALA A 444 27.04 -12.21 21.68
C ALA A 444 25.95 -11.34 22.35
N SER A 445 25.85 -10.06 21.97
CA SER A 445 24.89 -9.08 22.51
C SER A 445 23.45 -9.27 22.01
N PHE A 446 23.22 -10.05 20.95
CA PHE A 446 21.87 -10.38 20.48
C PHE A 446 21.16 -11.41 21.39
N GLY A 447 21.87 -11.96 22.37
CA GLY A 447 21.42 -13.07 23.18
C GLY A 447 21.32 -14.35 22.36
N ASN A 448 21.75 -15.48 22.92
CA ASN A 448 21.43 -16.80 22.37
C ASN A 448 19.93 -17.07 22.54
N GLY A 449 19.09 -16.42 21.73
CA GLY A 449 17.64 -16.38 21.85
C GLY A 449 17.02 -17.76 22.09
N VAL A 450 16.23 -17.88 23.15
CA VAL A 450 15.40 -19.04 23.46
C VAL A 450 13.94 -18.68 23.16
N THR A 451 13.29 -19.46 22.30
CA THR A 451 11.83 -19.47 22.12
C THR A 451 11.20 -20.71 22.79
N VAL A 452 9.88 -20.65 22.98
CA VAL A 452 9.13 -21.12 24.16
C VAL A 452 8.91 -22.64 24.26
N ASP A 453 9.27 -23.45 23.25
CA ASP A 453 9.04 -24.91 23.28
C ASP A 453 10.23 -25.75 23.76
N GLY A 454 11.34 -25.11 24.15
CA GLY A 454 12.46 -25.76 24.81
C GLY A 454 13.35 -26.57 23.86
N PHE A 455 14.63 -26.21 23.82
CA PHE A 455 15.70 -26.93 23.13
C PHE A 455 15.71 -28.43 23.48
N VAL A 456 15.50 -29.30 22.48
CA VAL A 456 15.79 -30.74 22.60
C VAL A 456 17.18 -31.00 22.01
N PRO A 457 18.22 -31.31 22.82
CA PRO A 457 19.63 -31.15 22.41
C PRO A 457 20.18 -32.09 21.33
N ASN A 458 19.38 -33.01 20.78
CA ASN A 458 19.89 -34.13 19.97
C ASN A 458 19.41 -34.14 18.50
N HIS A 459 18.76 -33.08 18.01
CA HIS A 459 18.38 -32.99 16.59
C HIS A 459 18.34 -31.54 16.09
N PHE A 460 19.36 -31.14 15.33
CA PHE A 460 19.40 -29.89 14.56
C PHE A 460 19.36 -30.24 13.06
N PRO A 461 18.38 -29.75 12.28
CA PRO A 461 18.19 -30.22 10.90
C PRO A 461 19.16 -29.64 9.86
N TRP A 462 20.11 -28.77 10.24
CA TRP A 462 21.12 -28.26 9.30
C TRP A 462 22.59 -28.51 9.71
N VAL A 463 22.85 -29.26 10.80
CA VAL A 463 24.22 -29.62 11.18
C VAL A 463 24.27 -31.02 11.81
N HIS A 464 25.02 -31.95 11.22
CA HIS A 464 25.28 -33.27 11.82
C HIS A 464 26.27 -33.16 13.01
N PRO A 465 26.09 -33.95 14.09
CA PRO A 465 26.97 -33.89 15.27
C PRO A 465 28.27 -34.70 15.09
N PRO A 466 29.40 -34.32 15.73
CA PRO A 466 30.59 -35.16 15.83
C PRO A 466 30.43 -36.29 16.86
N MET A 467 31.06 -37.44 16.61
CA MET A 467 30.76 -38.75 17.23
C MET A 467 30.90 -38.92 18.76
N ASN A 468 31.31 -37.93 19.57
CA ASN A 468 31.64 -38.17 20.99
C ASN A 468 31.23 -37.05 21.96
N PHE A 469 29.97 -36.98 22.38
CA PHE A 469 29.56 -36.13 23.50
C PHE A 469 28.72 -36.89 24.54
N ARG A 470 29.16 -36.88 25.82
CA ARG A 470 28.42 -37.41 26.99
C ARG A 470 28.05 -36.26 27.94
N LYS A 471 26.84 -36.29 28.50
CA LYS A 471 26.30 -35.29 29.45
C LYS A 471 26.64 -35.61 30.92
N PRO A 472 26.88 -34.61 31.79
CA PRO A 472 26.99 -34.81 33.24
C PRO A 472 25.67 -34.52 34.00
N GLU A 473 25.51 -35.18 35.15
CA GLU A 473 24.32 -35.17 36.02
C GLU A 473 24.25 -33.97 37.00
N LYS A 474 23.01 -33.52 37.30
CA LYS A 474 22.71 -32.38 38.18
C LYS A 474 22.76 -32.76 39.67
N LYS A 475 23.33 -31.88 40.51
CA LYS A 475 23.10 -31.86 41.96
C LYS A 475 21.98 -30.88 42.33
N VAL A 476 21.10 -31.35 43.21
CA VAL A 476 20.07 -30.58 43.92
C VAL A 476 20.61 -30.29 45.32
N GLU A 477 20.45 -29.07 45.82
CA GLU A 477 20.54 -28.81 47.28
C GLU A 477 19.50 -27.78 47.72
N SER A 478 19.04 -28.00 48.95
CA SER A 478 17.75 -27.67 49.52
C SER A 478 17.73 -26.42 50.39
N ALA A 479 16.50 -25.99 50.69
CA ALA A 479 16.10 -24.89 51.55
C ALA A 479 16.77 -24.81 52.95
N SER A 480 16.91 -23.57 53.42
CA SER A 480 16.45 -23.13 54.74
C SER A 480 16.12 -21.65 54.69
#